data_AF-A0A1S9R8V7-F1
#
_entry.id   AF-A0A1S9R8V7-F1
#
_cell.length_a   1.000
_cell.length_b   1.000
_cell.length_c   1.000
_cell.angle_alpha   90.00
_cell.angle_beta   90.00
_cell.angle_gamma   90.00
#
_symmetry.space_group_name_H-M   'P 1'
#
loop_
_entity.id
_entity.type
_entity.pdbx_description
1 polymer ?
#
loop_
_entity_poly.entity_id
_entity_poly.type
_entity_poly.pdbx_seq_one_letter_code
_entity_poly.pdbx_strand_id
1 'polypeptide(L)'
;MTDLLSSELEGITDHLLTLVRVGLRRPCVVLGFLASGIGADVTPYTAPLPVQGVGVAQQHAAAGLFRPVTHGQVRLIKFNIVDKFGQVVCAFDPRPGQPLRPLYPSVSEDLACQRNAMLPGRFFANTAEAEPEGRCQFFQLGPRINQDVRFNATFVVHEETPSGRAWRSLAAWENPIWGWLVCNFQDDSLQVFEDDGTLAGEILVGASPKGRWLHPQLGGSTHVTSSIRNHDLAALMERMAGSNAFLHQVWDMVVEANESIHHAPNALADFLPALIGRLLALVSRGWSLELATAPMRDQTDTGGPTDDLLGYAFELKLGDRRSMHDGLIAYIPEDVKLATEGPSFSFDRVYTRYGIDTKPRKARRAREDGDAPGSIPSSSQVVPAKMLPFKPYWIDPTEYRIDQPDQFMAAHERKLQVFAALVDPFQSVHVFSGILPTTTLTVPPAALQDALKQMGTLLRVGPLLIPGDLPAPPAASADSTVVSSAAVLPIDAPAEGSWSWIQPLKLEDSGSRQFSLTPASKLFAVPDGPQTVVEGYLKLDTVDVPDQ
;
A
#
# COMPACT_ATOMS: atom_id res chain seq x y z
N MET A 1 18.99 33.76 11.61
CA MET A 1 17.63 34.27 11.33
C MET A 1 16.70 33.20 11.87
N THR A 2 16.25 33.39 13.10
CA THR A 2 15.56 32.38 13.90
C THR A 2 14.11 32.27 13.45
N ASP A 3 13.72 31.06 13.07
CA ASP A 3 12.37 30.65 12.68
C ASP A 3 11.40 30.91 13.85
N LEU A 4 10.41 31.78 13.62
CA LEU A 4 9.51 32.30 14.67
C LEU A 4 8.03 32.05 14.32
N LEU A 5 7.74 31.14 13.39
CA LEU A 5 6.38 30.91 12.86
C LEU A 5 5.96 29.43 12.79
N SER A 6 6.49 28.57 13.66
CA SER A 6 5.95 27.21 13.87
C SER A 6 5.27 27.11 15.24
N SER A 7 4.27 27.94 15.50
CA SER A 7 3.29 27.66 16.56
C SER A 7 2.13 26.90 15.94
N GLU A 8 1.81 25.72 16.46
CA GLU A 8 0.57 25.02 16.13
C GLU A 8 -0.61 25.96 16.35
N LEU A 9 -1.52 26.02 15.39
CA LEU A 9 -2.73 26.86 15.41
C LEU A 9 -3.79 26.29 16.37
N GLU A 10 -3.38 25.91 17.58
CA GLU A 10 -4.31 25.60 18.67
C GLU A 10 -5.17 26.84 18.94
N GLY A 11 -6.48 26.69 18.74
CA GLY A 11 -7.46 27.76 18.92
C GLY A 11 -8.16 28.22 17.64
N ILE A 12 -7.64 27.93 16.43
CA ILE A 12 -8.43 28.16 15.20
C ILE A 12 -9.69 27.28 15.20
N THR A 13 -9.59 26.05 15.70
CA THR A 13 -10.71 25.09 15.79
C THR A 13 -11.82 25.62 16.68
N ASP A 14 -11.49 26.11 17.88
CA ASP A 14 -12.46 26.75 18.78
C ASP A 14 -13.03 28.03 18.16
N HIS A 15 -12.21 28.81 17.45
CA HIS A 15 -12.65 30.05 16.82
C HIS A 15 -13.57 29.81 15.61
N LEU A 16 -13.37 28.73 14.85
CA LEU A 16 -14.20 28.34 13.71
C LEU A 16 -15.53 27.71 14.15
N LEU A 17 -15.53 26.93 15.23
CA LEU A 17 -16.75 26.36 15.80
C LEU A 17 -17.63 27.43 16.49
N THR A 18 -17.02 28.46 17.07
CA THR A 18 -17.75 29.51 17.81
C THR A 18 -18.13 30.73 16.98
N LEU A 19 -17.54 30.95 15.80
CA LEU A 19 -17.82 32.13 14.98
C LEU A 19 -18.17 31.79 13.54
N VAL A 20 -19.42 31.38 13.33
CA VAL A 20 -20.18 31.75 12.13
C VAL A 20 -20.44 33.27 12.21
N ARG A 21 -19.42 34.10 12.00
CA ARG A 21 -19.61 35.55 11.80
C ARG A 21 -19.90 35.80 10.33
N VAL A 22 -21.20 35.84 10.01
CA VAL A 22 -21.67 36.25 8.69
C VAL A 22 -21.31 37.72 8.46
N GLY A 23 -20.78 38.02 7.27
CA GLY A 23 -20.45 39.37 6.85
C GLY A 23 -21.69 40.27 6.84
N LEU A 24 -21.83 41.10 7.88
CA LEU A 24 -22.89 42.10 7.97
C LEU A 24 -22.57 43.27 7.03
N ARG A 25 -23.27 43.35 5.90
CA ARG A 25 -23.23 44.51 4.98
C ARG A 25 -23.96 45.75 5.47
N ARG A 26 -24.46 45.81 6.72
CA ARG A 26 -25.16 46.99 7.25
C ARG A 26 -24.82 47.25 8.73
N PRO A 27 -24.07 48.33 9.05
CA PRO A 27 -23.70 48.67 10.42
C PRO A 27 -24.85 49.21 11.29
N CYS A 28 -26.07 49.38 10.76
CA CYS A 28 -27.18 50.01 11.48
C CYS A 28 -27.90 49.09 12.49
N VAL A 29 -27.75 47.76 12.41
CA VAL A 29 -28.51 46.83 13.26
C VAL A 29 -27.82 46.58 14.61
N VAL A 30 -26.48 46.62 14.65
CA VAL A 30 -25.69 46.39 15.87
C VAL A 30 -25.87 47.52 16.90
N LEU A 31 -26.06 48.76 16.44
CA LEU A 31 -26.34 49.90 17.32
C LEU A 31 -27.75 49.82 17.96
N GLY A 32 -28.74 49.24 17.28
CA GLY A 32 -30.08 49.05 17.83
C GLY A 32 -30.12 48.02 18.97
N PHE A 33 -29.28 46.98 18.90
CA PHE A 33 -29.21 45.92 19.90
C PHE A 33 -28.34 46.31 21.11
N LEU A 34 -27.27 47.09 20.92
CA LEU A 34 -26.48 47.64 22.03
C LEU A 34 -27.22 48.78 22.76
N ALA A 35 -28.09 49.53 22.07
CA ALA A 35 -28.87 50.61 22.66
C ALA A 35 -30.11 50.13 23.45
N SER A 36 -30.54 48.87 23.29
CA SER A 36 -31.76 48.37 23.93
C SER A 36 -31.59 47.96 25.40
N GLY A 37 -30.39 48.00 25.97
CA GLY A 37 -30.20 47.90 27.42
C GLY A 37 -30.66 46.59 28.07
N ILE A 38 -30.88 45.53 27.30
CA ILE A 38 -31.18 44.18 27.82
C ILE A 38 -29.85 43.40 27.87
N GLY A 39 -28.95 43.89 28.72
CA GLY A 39 -27.66 43.27 28.97
C GLY A 39 -27.60 42.79 30.40
N ALA A 40 -28.06 41.56 30.65
CA ALA A 40 -27.64 40.70 31.77
C ALA A 40 -28.43 39.39 31.73
N ASP A 41 -28.09 38.48 30.80
CA ASP A 41 -28.31 37.06 31.04
C ASP A 41 -27.04 36.33 30.65
N VAL A 42 -26.35 35.79 31.66
CA VAL A 42 -25.02 35.20 31.58
C VAL A 42 -25.08 33.68 31.44
N THR A 43 -26.21 33.12 30.96
CA THR A 43 -26.37 31.67 30.77
C THR A 43 -27.22 31.37 29.52
N PRO A 44 -26.65 30.83 28.43
CA PRO A 44 -27.36 30.64 27.17
C PRO A 44 -28.11 29.29 27.07
N TYR A 45 -28.46 28.64 28.20
CA TYR A 45 -28.94 27.25 28.16
C TYR A 45 -30.42 27.06 27.84
N THR A 46 -31.24 28.12 27.76
CA THR A 46 -32.70 27.95 27.58
C THR A 46 -33.39 28.95 26.65
N ALA A 47 -32.67 29.93 26.10
CA ALA A 47 -33.24 30.80 25.08
C ALA A 47 -32.95 30.22 23.69
N PRO A 48 -33.97 29.90 22.86
CA PRO A 48 -33.73 29.59 21.46
C PRO A 48 -33.10 30.84 20.81
N LEU A 49 -31.79 30.80 20.62
CA LEU A 49 -31.09 31.83 19.88
C LEU A 49 -31.59 31.74 18.43
N PRO A 50 -32.22 32.80 17.87
CA PRO A 50 -32.37 32.86 16.44
C PRO A 50 -30.98 32.71 15.84
N VAL A 51 -30.84 31.95 14.75
CA VAL A 51 -29.58 31.79 14.02
C VAL A 51 -29.21 33.15 13.44
N GLN A 52 -28.61 34.00 14.27
CA GLN A 52 -28.37 35.40 13.97
C GLN A 52 -27.27 35.47 12.94
N GLY A 53 -27.64 35.88 11.73
CA GLY A 53 -26.67 36.36 10.74
C GLY A 53 -26.70 35.65 9.40
N VAL A 54 -27.36 34.51 9.21
CA VAL A 54 -27.57 33.98 7.85
C VAL A 54 -28.55 34.91 7.14
N GLY A 55 -28.01 35.92 6.46
CA GLY A 55 -28.74 36.66 5.46
C GLY A 55 -29.14 35.65 4.39
N VAL A 56 -30.35 35.12 4.52
CA VAL A 56 -30.97 34.30 3.49
C VAL A 56 -31.17 35.24 2.31
N ALA A 57 -30.14 35.37 1.46
CA ALA A 57 -30.40 35.53 0.05
C ALA A 57 -31.34 34.36 -0.27
N GLN A 58 -32.58 34.67 -0.66
CA GLN A 58 -33.71 33.75 -0.87
C GLN A 58 -33.38 32.50 -1.70
N GLN A 59 -32.19 32.41 -2.30
CA GLN A 59 -31.69 31.29 -3.06
C GLN A 59 -31.02 30.17 -2.23
N HIS A 60 -30.59 30.43 -0.98
CA HIS A 60 -29.98 29.41 -0.10
C HIS A 60 -30.84 28.98 1.10
N ALA A 61 -32.12 29.38 1.14
CA ALA A 61 -33.08 29.01 2.19
C ALA A 61 -33.36 27.49 2.29
N ALA A 62 -32.93 26.72 1.28
CA ALA A 62 -33.18 25.28 1.19
C ALA A 62 -32.02 24.42 1.71
N ALA A 63 -30.92 25.02 2.19
CA ALA A 63 -29.76 24.31 2.69
C ALA A 63 -29.84 24.16 4.22
N GLY A 64 -29.79 22.92 4.72
CA GLY A 64 -29.70 22.65 6.16
C GLY A 64 -28.54 23.41 6.81
N LEU A 65 -28.76 23.87 8.04
CA LEU A 65 -27.75 24.60 8.81
C LEU A 65 -26.65 23.67 9.30
N PHE A 66 -27.01 22.43 9.61
CA PHE A 66 -26.06 21.41 9.98
C PHE A 66 -25.38 20.83 8.73
N ARG A 67 -24.05 20.77 8.77
CA ARG A 67 -23.23 20.03 7.79
C ARG A 67 -22.45 18.95 8.54
N PRO A 68 -22.58 17.66 8.17
CA PRO A 68 -21.84 16.59 8.84
C PRO A 68 -20.34 16.63 8.52
N VAL A 69 -19.98 17.18 7.36
CA VAL A 69 -18.59 17.39 6.93
C VAL A 69 -18.41 18.87 6.64
N THR A 70 -17.37 19.48 7.21
CA THR A 70 -16.98 20.85 6.94
C THR A 70 -15.77 20.89 6.01
N HIS A 71 -15.89 21.64 4.93
CA HIS A 71 -14.79 21.98 4.04
C HIS A 71 -15.02 23.41 3.54
N GLY A 72 -13.96 24.09 3.10
CA GLY A 72 -14.17 25.42 2.56
C GLY A 72 -12.91 26.17 2.24
N GLN A 73 -13.11 27.41 1.85
CA GLN A 73 -12.04 28.34 1.54
C GLN A 73 -12.05 29.46 2.55
N VAL A 74 -10.86 29.78 3.03
CA VAL A 74 -10.64 30.80 4.03
C VAL A 74 -9.75 31.87 3.43
N ARG A 75 -10.04 33.12 3.77
CA ARG A 75 -9.18 34.26 3.52
C ARG A 75 -9.05 35.08 4.80
N LEU A 76 -7.94 35.79 4.93
CA LEU A 76 -7.75 36.73 6.02
C LEU A 76 -8.55 38.00 5.73
N ILE A 77 -9.42 38.37 6.67
CA ILE A 77 -10.15 39.66 6.64
C ILE A 77 -9.59 40.67 7.65
N LYS A 78 -8.76 40.18 8.59
CA LYS A 78 -8.08 40.97 9.62
C LYS A 78 -6.81 40.21 10.03
N PHE A 79 -5.68 40.91 10.09
CA PHE A 79 -4.42 40.36 10.55
C PHE A 79 -3.62 41.48 11.22
N ASN A 80 -3.37 41.31 12.51
CA ASN A 80 -2.71 42.29 13.37
C ASN A 80 -1.53 41.61 14.04
N ILE A 81 -0.35 42.21 13.91
CA ILE A 81 0.85 41.79 14.63
C ILE A 81 0.97 42.69 15.85
N VAL A 82 1.00 42.10 17.04
CA VAL A 82 1.19 42.83 18.30
C VAL A 82 2.55 42.43 18.86
N ASP A 83 3.42 43.40 19.08
CA ASP A 83 4.73 43.13 19.68
C ASP A 83 4.63 42.98 21.21
N LYS A 84 5.74 42.58 21.85
CA LYS A 84 5.81 42.40 23.31
C LYS A 84 5.58 43.69 24.12
N PHE A 85 5.61 44.85 23.47
CA PHE A 85 5.41 46.17 24.06
C PHE A 85 4.02 46.74 23.75
N GLY A 86 3.14 45.98 23.08
CA GLY A 86 1.78 46.40 22.74
C GLY A 86 1.68 47.27 21.48
N GLN A 87 2.74 47.39 20.68
CA GLN A 87 2.68 48.07 19.39
C GLN A 87 1.96 47.18 18.38
N VAL A 88 1.02 47.76 17.63
CA VAL A 88 0.18 47.02 16.68
C VAL A 88 0.50 47.43 15.25
N VAL A 89 0.84 46.45 14.42
CA VAL A 89 0.91 46.60 12.95
C VAL A 89 -0.28 45.88 12.34
N CYS A 90 -1.18 46.65 11.73
CA CYS A 90 -2.34 46.12 11.01
C CYS A 90 -2.02 45.92 9.53
N ALA A 91 -2.22 44.71 9.01
CA ALA A 91 -2.06 44.44 7.58
C ALA A 91 -3.24 44.98 6.74
N PHE A 92 -4.41 45.16 7.36
CA PHE A 92 -5.58 45.80 6.75
C PHE A 92 -5.78 47.18 7.39
N ASP A 93 -6.26 48.17 6.63
CA ASP A 93 -6.57 49.49 7.20
C ASP A 93 -7.73 49.36 8.21
N PRO A 94 -7.51 49.67 9.50
CA PRO A 94 -8.52 49.50 10.53
C PRO A 94 -9.65 50.54 10.46
N ARG A 95 -9.54 51.54 9.58
CA ARG A 95 -10.57 52.59 9.44
C ARG A 95 -11.87 52.03 8.86
N PRO A 96 -13.03 52.33 9.45
CA PRO A 96 -14.32 51.92 8.91
C PRO A 96 -14.52 52.36 7.46
N GLY A 97 -15.08 51.48 6.63
CA GLY A 97 -15.43 51.78 5.24
C GLY A 97 -14.29 51.73 4.22
N GLN A 98 -13.06 51.40 4.64
CA GLN A 98 -11.96 51.18 3.71
C GLN A 98 -12.11 49.86 2.94
N PRO A 99 -11.74 49.83 1.65
CA PRO A 99 -11.73 48.58 0.89
C PRO A 99 -10.68 47.63 1.44
N LEU A 100 -11.05 46.36 1.62
CA LEU A 100 -10.13 45.29 1.99
C LEU A 100 -9.09 45.12 0.88
N ARG A 101 -7.81 45.38 1.19
CA ARG A 101 -6.71 45.00 0.31
C ARG A 101 -6.39 43.53 0.57
N PRO A 102 -6.41 42.66 -0.47
CA PRO A 102 -6.16 41.24 -0.29
C PRO A 102 -4.71 40.98 0.17
N LEU A 103 -4.56 40.05 1.12
CA LEU A 103 -3.26 39.46 1.45
C LEU A 103 -3.11 38.17 0.66
N TYR A 104 -1.90 37.89 0.20
CA TYR A 104 -1.57 36.69 -0.56
C TYR A 104 -0.65 35.82 0.28
N PRO A 105 -1.21 34.91 1.11
CA PRO A 105 -0.39 34.04 1.94
C PRO A 105 0.35 33.02 1.06
N SER A 106 1.61 32.76 1.39
CA SER A 106 2.32 31.59 0.87
C SER A 106 1.87 30.37 1.66
N VAL A 107 1.17 29.45 1.01
CA VAL A 107 0.63 28.24 1.64
C VAL A 107 1.29 26.98 1.06
N SER A 108 1.26 25.90 1.83
CA SER A 108 1.64 24.58 1.33
C SER A 108 0.70 24.11 0.22
N GLU A 109 1.11 23.09 -0.53
CA GLU A 109 0.30 22.48 -1.58
C GLU A 109 -1.04 21.96 -1.04
N ASP A 110 -1.06 21.41 0.17
CA ASP A 110 -2.27 20.85 0.81
C ASP A 110 -3.32 21.92 1.18
N LEU A 111 -2.86 23.15 1.47
CA LEU A 111 -3.73 24.28 1.79
C LEU A 111 -3.98 25.16 0.57
N ALA A 112 -3.34 24.89 -0.57
CA ALA A 112 -3.58 25.61 -1.80
C ALA A 112 -4.98 25.30 -2.33
N CYS A 113 -5.68 26.32 -2.82
CA CYS A 113 -6.93 26.09 -3.51
C CYS A 113 -6.68 25.26 -4.77
N GLN A 114 -7.55 24.27 -5.01
CA GLN A 114 -7.46 23.42 -6.19
C GLN A 114 -7.45 24.25 -7.47
N ARG A 115 -6.79 23.74 -8.52
CA ARG A 115 -6.76 24.43 -9.82
C ARG A 115 -8.14 24.42 -10.46
N ASN A 116 -8.54 25.54 -11.07
CA ASN A 116 -9.75 25.60 -11.87
C ASN A 116 -9.57 24.82 -13.18
N ALA A 117 -10.16 23.63 -13.27
CA ALA A 117 -10.05 22.73 -14.41
C ALA A 117 -10.78 23.22 -15.68
N MET A 118 -11.69 24.20 -15.55
CA MET A 118 -12.49 24.69 -16.69
C MET A 118 -11.76 25.72 -17.56
N LEU A 119 -10.64 26.27 -17.09
CA LEU A 119 -9.86 27.27 -17.82
C LEU A 119 -8.59 26.63 -18.41
N PRO A 120 -8.53 26.33 -19.73
CA PRO A 120 -7.34 25.77 -20.34
C PRO A 120 -6.17 26.76 -20.30
N GLY A 121 -4.97 26.27 -19.97
CA GLY A 121 -3.70 26.98 -20.20
C GLY A 121 -3.24 28.01 -19.15
N ARG A 122 -4.00 28.26 -18.07
CA ARG A 122 -3.61 29.21 -17.00
C ARG A 122 -3.73 28.60 -15.59
N PHE A 123 -2.93 29.09 -14.65
CA PHE A 123 -2.91 28.62 -13.26
C PHE A 123 -3.87 29.48 -12.40
N PHE A 124 -5.17 29.35 -12.64
CA PHE A 124 -6.17 29.98 -11.77
C PHE A 124 -6.53 29.02 -10.64
N ALA A 125 -6.48 29.53 -9.41
CA ALA A 125 -7.07 28.87 -8.26
C ALA A 125 -8.61 28.84 -8.43
N ASN A 126 -9.23 27.71 -8.13
CA ASN A 126 -10.67 27.57 -8.05
C ASN A 126 -11.13 28.23 -6.74
N THR A 127 -11.43 29.52 -6.76
CA THR A 127 -11.76 30.31 -5.56
C THR A 127 -13.19 30.82 -5.59
N ALA A 128 -13.76 31.07 -4.41
CA ALA A 128 -15.11 31.62 -4.26
C ALA A 128 -15.28 32.97 -4.97
N GLU A 129 -14.21 33.77 -5.04
CA GLU A 129 -14.14 34.99 -5.84
C GLU A 129 -13.01 34.83 -6.87
N ALA A 130 -13.25 35.23 -8.12
CA ALA A 130 -12.24 35.09 -9.17
C ALA A 130 -11.01 35.97 -8.91
N GLU A 131 -9.82 35.37 -8.89
CA GLU A 131 -8.55 36.05 -8.62
C GLU A 131 -7.66 36.15 -9.87
N PRO A 132 -6.76 37.15 -9.94
CA PRO A 132 -5.73 37.24 -10.96
C PRO A 132 -4.78 36.04 -10.96
N GLU A 133 -4.19 35.73 -12.13
CA GLU A 133 -3.24 34.63 -12.25
C GLU A 133 -2.02 34.79 -11.35
N GLY A 134 -1.59 33.69 -10.72
CA GLY A 134 -0.42 33.66 -9.83
C GLY A 134 -0.62 34.32 -8.46
N ARG A 135 -1.84 34.78 -8.14
CA ARG A 135 -2.18 35.35 -6.84
C ARG A 135 -3.42 34.67 -6.29
N CYS A 136 -3.37 34.26 -5.03
CA CYS A 136 -4.51 33.65 -4.36
C CYS A 136 -4.57 34.17 -2.92
N GLN A 137 -5.66 34.88 -2.59
CA GLN A 137 -5.91 35.33 -1.21
C GLN A 137 -6.60 34.26 -0.36
N PHE A 138 -7.09 33.21 -1.01
CA PHE A 138 -7.76 32.09 -0.37
C PHE A 138 -6.79 30.93 -0.16
N PHE A 139 -7.01 30.21 0.91
CA PHE A 139 -6.46 28.89 1.13
C PHE A 139 -7.61 27.94 1.46
N GLN A 140 -7.46 26.68 1.09
CA GLN A 140 -8.50 25.68 1.19
C GLN A 140 -8.26 24.81 2.42
N LEU A 141 -9.30 24.68 3.26
CA LEU A 141 -9.33 23.69 4.32
C LEU A 141 -9.93 22.41 3.73
N GLY A 142 -9.17 21.32 3.85
CA GLY A 142 -9.65 19.98 3.50
C GLY A 142 -10.90 19.58 4.29
N PRO A 143 -11.62 18.56 3.83
CA PRO A 143 -12.82 18.09 4.51
C PRO A 143 -12.51 17.59 5.92
N ARG A 144 -13.38 17.91 6.87
CA ARG A 144 -13.32 17.44 8.26
C ARG A 144 -14.69 16.92 8.68
N ILE A 145 -14.71 15.73 9.27
CA ILE A 145 -15.93 15.16 9.81
C ILE A 145 -16.21 15.82 11.16
N ASN A 146 -17.42 16.33 11.37
CA ASN A 146 -17.81 17.05 12.60
C ASN A 146 -18.15 16.12 13.78
N GLN A 147 -17.63 14.90 13.76
CA GLN A 147 -17.78 13.90 14.81
C GLN A 147 -16.55 13.00 14.86
N ASP A 148 -16.33 12.37 16.01
CA ASP A 148 -15.19 11.48 16.19
C ASP A 148 -15.28 10.28 15.25
N VAL A 149 -14.16 10.02 14.59
CA VAL A 149 -14.00 8.97 13.59
C VAL A 149 -12.60 8.39 13.72
N ARG A 150 -12.48 7.08 13.59
CA ARG A 150 -11.22 6.36 13.59
C ARG A 150 -10.99 5.66 12.27
N PHE A 151 -9.72 5.60 11.87
CA PHE A 151 -9.30 4.80 10.74
C PHE A 151 -8.73 3.48 11.26
N ASN A 152 -9.36 2.38 10.87
CA ASN A 152 -8.95 1.04 11.25
C ASN A 152 -8.06 0.44 10.16
N ALA A 153 -6.97 -0.16 10.59
CA ALA A 153 -6.00 -0.83 9.76
C ALA A 153 -5.66 -2.18 10.39
N THR A 154 -5.90 -3.27 9.68
CA THR A 154 -5.63 -4.61 10.22
C THR A 154 -5.17 -5.55 9.13
N PHE A 155 -4.37 -6.55 9.49
CA PHE A 155 -4.15 -7.70 8.62
C PHE A 155 -5.38 -8.60 8.65
N VAL A 156 -5.68 -9.24 7.53
CA VAL A 156 -6.86 -10.10 7.42
C VAL A 156 -6.49 -11.45 6.85
N VAL A 157 -7.20 -12.47 7.31
CA VAL A 157 -7.12 -13.84 6.80
C VAL A 157 -8.52 -14.35 6.55
N HIS A 158 -8.59 -15.39 5.72
CA HIS A 158 -9.85 -16.07 5.49
C HIS A 158 -10.14 -17.06 6.60
N GLU A 159 -11.39 -17.06 7.05
CA GLU A 159 -11.95 -18.07 7.92
C GLU A 159 -13.08 -18.81 7.18
N GLU A 160 -13.07 -20.12 7.30
CA GLU A 160 -14.16 -20.96 6.78
C GLU A 160 -15.33 -20.87 7.76
N THR A 161 -16.39 -20.19 7.36
CA THR A 161 -17.64 -20.13 8.12
C THR A 161 -18.68 -21.07 7.51
N PRO A 162 -19.73 -21.48 8.24
CA PRO A 162 -20.84 -22.26 7.68
C PRO A 162 -21.55 -21.55 6.51
N SER A 163 -21.42 -20.22 6.42
CA SER A 163 -21.94 -19.37 5.35
C SER A 163 -20.99 -19.17 4.16
N GLY A 164 -19.80 -19.80 4.20
CA GLY A 164 -18.75 -19.65 3.19
C GLY A 164 -17.48 -19.03 3.75
N ARG A 165 -16.58 -18.64 2.85
CA ARG A 165 -15.30 -17.99 3.19
C ARG A 165 -15.54 -16.52 3.55
N ALA A 166 -15.09 -16.08 4.73
CA ALA A 166 -15.21 -14.69 5.16
C ALA A 166 -13.85 -14.15 5.64
N TRP A 167 -13.62 -12.86 5.41
CA TRP A 167 -12.47 -12.18 5.99
C TRP A 167 -12.67 -11.98 7.48
N ARG A 168 -11.64 -12.32 8.25
CA ARG A 168 -11.52 -11.94 9.65
C ARG A 168 -10.25 -11.15 9.90
N SER A 169 -10.27 -10.37 10.97
CA SER A 169 -9.06 -9.70 11.46
C SER A 169 -8.08 -10.74 12.01
N LEU A 170 -6.80 -10.54 11.71
CA LEU A 170 -5.73 -11.41 12.18
C LEU A 170 -5.50 -11.21 13.69
N ALA A 171 -5.29 -12.30 14.43
CA ALA A 171 -4.87 -12.23 15.83
C ALA A 171 -3.38 -11.86 15.94
N ALA A 172 -2.96 -11.36 17.11
CA ALA A 172 -1.62 -10.80 17.30
C ALA A 172 -0.46 -11.81 17.12
N TRP A 173 -0.73 -13.12 17.23
CA TRP A 173 0.26 -14.19 17.13
C TRP A 173 0.19 -14.97 15.81
N GLU A 174 -0.71 -14.61 14.91
CA GLU A 174 -0.84 -15.28 13.61
C GLU A 174 0.05 -14.62 12.55
N ASN A 175 0.33 -15.35 11.47
CA ASN A 175 1.16 -14.86 10.38
C ASN A 175 0.30 -14.09 9.34
N PRO A 176 0.55 -12.79 9.08
CA PRO A 176 -0.15 -12.04 8.04
C PRO A 176 0.35 -12.34 6.61
N ILE A 177 1.49 -13.01 6.49
CA ILE A 177 2.19 -13.26 5.23
C ILE A 177 1.68 -14.57 4.64
N TRP A 178 1.25 -14.52 3.39
CA TRP A 178 0.79 -15.70 2.67
C TRP A 178 1.69 -16.10 1.49
N GLY A 179 2.76 -15.36 1.27
CA GLY A 179 3.80 -15.69 0.31
C GLY A 179 4.93 -14.66 0.32
N TRP A 180 6.04 -15.02 -0.31
CA TRP A 180 7.21 -14.15 -0.43
C TRP A 180 7.69 -14.09 -1.86
N LEU A 181 8.32 -12.97 -2.18
CA LEU A 181 8.89 -12.68 -3.49
C LEU A 181 10.33 -12.22 -3.33
N VAL A 182 11.24 -12.89 -4.04
CA VAL A 182 12.67 -12.61 -3.97
C VAL A 182 13.20 -12.42 -5.38
N CYS A 183 13.82 -11.27 -5.63
CA CYS A 183 14.49 -11.01 -6.90
C CYS A 183 15.92 -11.51 -6.84
N ASN A 184 16.25 -12.46 -7.72
CA ASN A 184 17.62 -12.86 -7.98
C ASN A 184 18.14 -12.05 -9.17
N PHE A 185 19.00 -11.06 -8.88
CA PHE A 185 19.59 -10.18 -9.88
C PHE A 185 20.70 -10.84 -10.72
N GLN A 186 21.19 -12.03 -10.34
CA GLN A 186 22.24 -12.71 -11.10
C GLN A 186 21.71 -13.31 -12.40
N ASP A 187 20.51 -13.91 -12.35
CA ASP A 187 19.92 -14.66 -13.46
C ASP A 187 18.66 -14.00 -14.06
N ASP A 188 18.35 -12.76 -13.64
CA ASP A 188 17.08 -12.08 -13.95
C ASP A 188 15.87 -12.99 -13.66
N SER A 189 15.85 -13.60 -12.46
CA SER A 189 14.83 -14.54 -12.02
C SER A 189 14.10 -14.10 -10.76
N LEU A 190 12.85 -14.51 -10.67
CA LEU A 190 11.96 -14.21 -9.55
C LEU A 190 11.62 -15.52 -8.83
N GLN A 191 12.01 -15.60 -7.56
CA GLN A 191 11.72 -16.74 -6.70
C GLN A 191 10.50 -16.40 -5.84
N VAL A 192 9.56 -17.35 -5.76
CA VAL A 192 8.35 -17.26 -4.95
C VAL A 192 8.42 -18.31 -3.86
N PHE A 193 8.16 -17.91 -2.62
CA PHE A 193 8.08 -18.82 -1.47
C PHE A 193 6.67 -18.77 -0.86
N GLU A 194 6.24 -19.88 -0.25
CA GLU A 194 5.00 -19.96 0.52
C GLU A 194 5.14 -19.26 1.88
N ASP A 195 4.03 -19.20 2.64
CA ASP A 195 3.94 -18.55 3.96
C ASP A 195 5.00 -19.02 4.97
N ASP A 196 5.34 -20.30 4.94
CA ASP A 196 6.34 -20.94 5.80
C ASP A 196 7.79 -20.73 5.34
N GLY A 197 8.02 -20.13 4.17
CA GLY A 197 9.36 -19.97 3.59
C GLY A 197 9.82 -21.12 2.70
N THR A 198 8.95 -22.10 2.39
CA THR A 198 9.21 -23.15 1.40
C THR A 198 9.21 -22.55 -0.01
N LEU A 199 10.18 -22.92 -0.84
CA LEU A 199 10.21 -22.45 -2.23
C LEU A 199 9.02 -23.02 -3.01
N ALA A 200 8.14 -22.15 -3.50
CA ALA A 200 7.07 -22.53 -4.41
C ALA A 200 7.65 -22.72 -5.83
N GLY A 201 8.50 -21.80 -6.29
CA GLY A 201 9.20 -21.95 -7.57
C GLY A 201 9.94 -20.71 -8.02
N GLU A 202 10.70 -20.86 -9.10
CA GLU A 202 11.46 -19.79 -9.74
C GLU A 202 11.02 -19.59 -11.19
N ILE A 203 10.85 -18.34 -11.62
CA ILE A 203 10.55 -17.99 -13.01
C ILE A 203 11.62 -17.05 -13.56
N LEU A 204 12.06 -17.31 -14.79
CA LEU A 204 13.05 -16.46 -15.46
C LEU A 204 12.35 -15.47 -16.37
N VAL A 205 12.74 -14.21 -16.23
CA VAL A 205 12.12 -13.10 -16.96
C VAL A 205 12.57 -13.09 -18.42
N GLY A 206 13.83 -13.47 -18.70
CA GLY A 206 14.42 -13.46 -20.04
C GLY A 206 14.45 -14.81 -20.78
N ALA A 207 14.03 -15.92 -20.17
CA ALA A 207 14.29 -17.26 -20.71
C ALA A 207 13.27 -17.73 -21.77
N SER A 208 13.71 -18.66 -22.61
CA SER A 208 12.88 -19.44 -23.54
C SER A 208 13.00 -20.94 -23.19
N PRO A 209 11.89 -21.71 -23.06
CA PRO A 209 10.50 -21.30 -23.28
C PRO A 209 9.98 -20.35 -22.19
N LYS A 210 9.15 -19.40 -22.62
CA LYS A 210 8.60 -18.33 -21.76
C LYS A 210 7.58 -18.90 -20.77
N GLY A 211 7.49 -18.30 -19.59
CA GLY A 211 6.37 -18.55 -18.65
C GLY A 211 6.43 -19.89 -17.92
N ARG A 212 7.60 -20.53 -17.85
CA ARG A 212 7.76 -21.81 -17.17
C ARG A 212 8.33 -21.61 -15.76
N TRP A 213 7.58 -22.07 -14.76
CA TRP A 213 8.07 -22.22 -13.40
C TRP A 213 9.05 -23.38 -13.31
N LEU A 214 10.17 -23.15 -12.62
CA LEU A 214 11.16 -24.15 -12.31
C LEU A 214 11.10 -24.45 -10.81
N HIS A 215 11.17 -25.72 -10.45
CA HIS A 215 11.29 -26.12 -9.06
C HIS A 215 12.49 -27.08 -8.90
N PRO A 216 13.38 -26.88 -7.92
CA PRO A 216 14.57 -27.70 -7.74
C PRO A 216 14.26 -29.18 -7.50
N GLN A 217 13.09 -29.52 -6.96
CA GLN A 217 12.72 -30.91 -6.65
C GLN A 217 11.81 -31.54 -7.70
N LEU A 218 10.92 -30.74 -8.30
CA LEU A 218 9.88 -31.21 -9.24
C LEU A 218 10.31 -31.03 -10.71
N GLY A 219 11.51 -30.49 -10.94
CA GLY A 219 11.99 -30.11 -12.26
C GLY A 219 11.20 -28.93 -12.86
N GLY A 220 11.42 -28.67 -14.15
CA GLY A 220 10.72 -27.62 -14.91
C GLY A 220 9.32 -28.03 -15.36
N SER A 221 8.47 -28.48 -14.43
CA SER A 221 7.09 -28.88 -14.71
C SER A 221 6.13 -27.67 -14.69
N THR A 222 5.12 -27.69 -15.55
CA THR A 222 4.04 -26.69 -15.59
C THR A 222 3.06 -26.80 -14.42
N HIS A 223 3.19 -27.83 -13.57
CA HIS A 223 2.24 -28.15 -12.48
C HIS A 223 2.62 -27.60 -11.09
N VAL A 224 3.65 -26.75 -11.00
CA VAL A 224 4.11 -26.16 -9.72
C VAL A 224 2.99 -25.46 -8.94
N THR A 225 2.00 -24.88 -9.63
CA THR A 225 0.91 -24.13 -8.98
C THR A 225 -0.12 -25.02 -8.29
N SER A 226 -0.20 -26.30 -8.65
CA SER A 226 -1.18 -27.25 -8.09
C SER A 226 -0.84 -27.76 -6.69
N SER A 227 0.42 -27.64 -6.26
CA SER A 227 0.87 -28.04 -4.92
C SER A 227 0.81 -26.91 -3.88
N ILE A 228 0.52 -25.68 -4.31
CA ILE A 228 0.54 -24.49 -3.44
C ILE A 228 -0.72 -24.46 -2.60
N ARG A 229 -0.57 -24.29 -1.28
CA ARG A 229 -1.70 -24.27 -0.35
C ARG A 229 -2.59 -23.04 -0.53
N ASN A 230 -1.98 -21.89 -0.84
CA ASN A 230 -2.68 -20.63 -0.97
C ASN A 230 -3.14 -20.36 -2.42
N HIS A 231 -4.45 -20.28 -2.63
CA HIS A 231 -5.06 -20.00 -3.94
C HIS A 231 -4.68 -18.63 -4.53
N ASP A 232 -4.47 -17.61 -3.70
CA ASP A 232 -4.08 -16.28 -4.16
C ASP A 232 -2.63 -16.27 -4.67
N LEU A 233 -1.74 -17.01 -4.00
CA LEU A 233 -0.36 -17.19 -4.45
C LEU A 233 -0.29 -17.97 -5.76
N ALA A 234 -1.05 -19.07 -5.86
CA ALA A 234 -1.15 -19.86 -7.08
C ALA A 234 -1.66 -19.00 -8.26
N ALA A 235 -2.72 -18.21 -8.05
CA ALA A 235 -3.27 -17.32 -9.07
C ALA A 235 -2.27 -16.26 -9.54
N LEU A 236 -1.49 -15.67 -8.63
CA LEU A 236 -0.41 -14.73 -8.98
C LEU A 236 0.67 -15.42 -9.83
N MET A 237 1.09 -16.64 -9.46
CA MET A 237 2.09 -17.41 -10.19
C MET A 237 1.61 -17.81 -11.58
N GLU A 238 0.36 -18.26 -11.72
CA GLU A 238 -0.27 -18.56 -13.01
C GLU A 238 -0.36 -17.30 -13.89
N ARG A 239 -0.71 -16.16 -13.29
CA ARG A 239 -0.79 -14.89 -14.01
C ARG A 239 0.56 -14.43 -14.56
N MET A 240 1.64 -14.63 -13.81
CA MET A 240 3.01 -14.35 -14.23
C MET A 240 3.49 -15.31 -15.33
N ALA A 241 3.14 -16.60 -15.25
CA ALA A 241 3.43 -17.59 -16.27
C ALA A 241 2.67 -17.32 -17.59
N GLY A 242 1.39 -16.92 -17.49
CA GLY A 242 0.51 -16.75 -18.65
C GLY A 242 0.81 -15.52 -19.52
N SER A 243 1.56 -14.53 -19.03
CA SER A 243 1.88 -13.33 -19.80
C SER A 243 3.27 -12.80 -19.51
N ASN A 244 4.17 -12.93 -20.49
CA ASN A 244 5.53 -12.41 -20.38
C ASN A 244 5.55 -10.87 -20.26
N ALA A 245 4.64 -10.16 -20.93
CA ALA A 245 4.54 -8.70 -20.79
C ALA A 245 4.24 -8.30 -19.34
N PHE A 246 3.36 -9.04 -18.66
CA PHE A 246 3.06 -8.81 -17.25
C PHE A 246 4.24 -9.18 -16.34
N LEU A 247 4.90 -10.32 -16.58
CA LEU A 247 6.09 -10.73 -15.84
C LEU A 247 7.20 -9.67 -15.91
N HIS A 248 7.49 -9.13 -17.10
CA HIS A 248 8.45 -8.03 -17.25
C HIS A 248 8.02 -6.76 -16.49
N GLN A 249 6.73 -6.41 -16.50
CA GLN A 249 6.24 -5.25 -15.74
C GLN A 249 6.36 -5.45 -14.23
N VAL A 250 6.07 -6.66 -13.73
CA VAL A 250 6.27 -7.01 -12.32
C VAL A 250 7.75 -6.96 -11.95
N TRP A 251 8.63 -7.50 -12.81
CA TRP A 251 10.07 -7.39 -12.63
C TRP A 251 10.54 -5.95 -12.55
N ASP A 252 10.19 -5.11 -13.54
CA ASP A 252 10.57 -3.70 -13.56
C ASP A 252 10.05 -2.94 -12.33
N MET A 253 8.82 -3.23 -11.89
CA MET A 253 8.23 -2.68 -10.67
C MET A 253 9.05 -3.05 -9.43
N VAL A 254 9.40 -4.33 -9.27
CA VAL A 254 10.13 -4.81 -8.09
C VAL A 254 11.58 -4.33 -8.09
N VAL A 255 12.24 -4.32 -9.25
CA VAL A 255 13.61 -3.79 -9.39
C VAL A 255 13.63 -2.30 -9.00
N GLU A 256 12.71 -1.49 -9.52
CA GLU A 256 12.63 -0.06 -9.14
C GLU A 256 12.30 0.13 -7.65
N ALA A 257 11.42 -0.69 -7.10
CA ALA A 257 11.13 -0.67 -5.66
C ALA A 257 12.39 -1.00 -4.83
N ASN A 258 13.15 -2.01 -5.22
CA ASN A 258 14.39 -2.38 -4.52
C ASN A 258 15.47 -1.28 -4.60
N GLU A 259 15.53 -0.52 -5.70
CA GLU A 259 16.44 0.62 -5.84
C GLU A 259 16.04 1.84 -4.98
N SER A 260 14.76 1.96 -4.61
CA SER A 260 14.20 3.16 -3.98
C SER A 260 13.83 3.00 -2.51
N ILE A 261 13.50 1.79 -2.05
CA ILE A 261 13.22 1.53 -0.64
C ILE A 261 14.54 1.61 0.15
N HIS A 262 14.60 2.51 1.13
CA HIS A 262 15.78 2.72 1.95
C HIS A 262 16.10 1.50 2.86
N HIS A 263 17.32 1.50 3.39
CA HIS A 263 18.02 0.40 4.06
C HIS A 263 17.14 -0.66 4.73
N ALA A 264 17.37 -1.93 4.35
CA ALA A 264 16.93 -3.04 5.17
C ALA A 264 17.63 -2.96 6.55
N PRO A 265 16.96 -3.34 7.65
CA PRO A 265 17.61 -3.41 8.95
C PRO A 265 18.84 -4.31 8.88
N ASN A 266 19.88 -4.02 9.68
CA ASN A 266 21.04 -4.90 9.80
C ASN A 266 20.65 -6.35 10.14
N ALA A 267 19.52 -6.55 10.82
CA ALA A 267 18.96 -7.85 11.12
C ALA A 267 18.66 -8.70 9.86
N LEU A 268 18.42 -8.10 8.69
CA LEU A 268 18.28 -8.85 7.43
C LEU A 268 19.62 -9.47 7.00
N ALA A 269 20.75 -8.82 7.27
CA ALA A 269 22.07 -9.32 6.90
C ALA A 269 22.43 -10.62 7.64
N ASP A 270 21.79 -10.88 8.77
CA ASP A 270 21.97 -12.10 9.55
C ASP A 270 21.24 -13.31 8.91
N PHE A 271 20.33 -13.09 7.95
CA PHE A 271 19.57 -14.15 7.29
C PHE A 271 20.12 -14.46 5.89
N LEU A 272 20.30 -15.75 5.60
CA LEU A 272 20.91 -16.26 4.37
C LEU A 272 20.22 -15.81 3.07
N PRO A 273 18.87 -15.72 2.98
CA PRO A 273 18.21 -15.28 1.75
C PRO A 273 18.56 -13.83 1.32
N ALA A 274 19.06 -13.00 2.24
CA ALA A 274 19.54 -11.66 1.94
C ALA A 274 20.73 -11.65 0.95
N LEU A 275 21.44 -12.77 0.81
CA LEU A 275 22.52 -12.95 -0.17
C LEU A 275 22.00 -12.93 -1.63
N ILE A 276 20.77 -13.38 -1.86
CA ILE A 276 20.17 -13.46 -3.19
C ILE A 276 19.57 -12.10 -3.58
N GLY A 277 18.85 -11.49 -2.65
CA GLY A 277 18.18 -10.22 -2.88
C GLY A 277 17.28 -9.82 -1.72
N ARG A 278 16.57 -8.70 -1.89
CA ARG A 278 15.62 -8.22 -0.89
C ARG A 278 14.37 -9.09 -0.90
N LEU A 279 13.94 -9.48 0.29
CA LEU A 279 12.72 -10.25 0.53
C LEU A 279 11.52 -9.31 0.59
N LEU A 280 10.50 -9.61 -0.22
CA LEU A 280 9.23 -8.88 -0.22
C LEU A 280 8.12 -9.83 0.22
N ALA A 281 7.24 -9.34 1.08
CA ALA A 281 6.14 -10.12 1.63
C ALA A 281 4.83 -9.81 0.90
N LEU A 282 4.04 -10.85 0.65
CA LEU A 282 2.66 -10.76 0.18
C LEU A 282 1.74 -10.89 1.39
N VAL A 283 0.94 -9.85 1.63
CA VAL A 283 0.05 -9.75 2.80
C VAL A 283 -1.36 -9.35 2.38
N SER A 284 -2.34 -9.78 3.16
CA SER A 284 -3.74 -9.35 3.02
C SER A 284 -4.09 -8.38 4.14
N ARG A 285 -4.69 -7.25 3.78
CA ARG A 285 -4.99 -6.16 4.72
C ARG A 285 -6.38 -5.59 4.50
N GLY A 286 -7.05 -5.26 5.60
CA GLY A 286 -8.36 -4.61 5.63
C GLY A 286 -8.24 -3.21 6.20
N TRP A 287 -8.94 -2.26 5.58
CA TRP A 287 -9.04 -0.89 6.06
C TRP A 287 -10.51 -0.49 6.19
N SER A 288 -10.83 0.35 7.17
CA SER A 288 -12.17 0.91 7.29
C SER A 288 -12.17 2.25 8.03
N LEU A 289 -13.22 3.05 7.81
CA LEU A 289 -13.39 4.36 8.45
C LEU A 289 -14.63 4.31 9.35
N GLU A 290 -14.43 4.23 10.66
CA GLU A 290 -15.48 3.96 11.62
C GLU A 290 -15.84 5.19 12.44
N LEU A 291 -17.14 5.48 12.54
CA LEU A 291 -17.68 6.55 13.35
C LEU A 291 -17.82 6.10 14.82
N ALA A 292 -17.46 6.98 15.76
CA ALA A 292 -17.59 6.68 17.19
C ALA A 292 -19.04 6.58 17.66
N THR A 293 -19.94 7.32 17.02
CA THR A 293 -21.38 7.38 17.33
C THR A 293 -22.21 7.33 16.06
N ALA A 294 -23.52 7.14 16.22
CA ALA A 294 -24.48 7.22 15.13
C ALA A 294 -24.29 8.55 14.36
N PRO A 295 -24.38 8.55 13.01
CA PRO A 295 -24.22 9.75 12.22
C PRO A 295 -25.06 10.90 12.76
N MET A 296 -24.40 11.99 13.15
CA MET A 296 -25.09 13.18 13.64
C MET A 296 -26.00 13.74 12.54
N ARG A 297 -27.18 14.18 12.94
CA ARG A 297 -28.20 14.75 12.06
C ARG A 297 -28.56 16.15 12.54
N ASP A 298 -29.11 16.94 11.62
CA ASP A 298 -29.68 18.24 11.97
C ASP A 298 -30.81 18.04 12.99
N GLN A 299 -30.72 18.76 14.12
CA GLN A 299 -31.71 18.77 15.18
C GLN A 299 -32.61 20.02 15.12
N THR A 300 -32.48 20.85 14.09
CA THR A 300 -33.34 22.01 13.90
C THR A 300 -34.73 21.59 13.43
N ASP A 301 -35.75 22.30 13.88
CA ASP A 301 -37.15 22.09 13.46
C ASP A 301 -37.39 22.46 11.98
N THR A 302 -36.39 23.05 11.31
CA THR A 302 -36.43 23.35 9.89
C THR A 302 -36.13 22.09 9.08
N GLY A 303 -37.16 21.42 8.59
CA GLY A 303 -37.08 20.18 7.78
C GLY A 303 -36.45 20.32 6.40
N GLY A 304 -35.28 20.97 6.30
CA GLY A 304 -34.47 21.02 5.08
C GLY A 304 -33.80 19.68 4.78
N PRO A 305 -33.40 19.43 3.53
CA PRO A 305 -32.59 18.28 3.17
C PRO A 305 -31.28 18.29 3.98
N THR A 306 -31.06 17.22 4.73
CA THR A 306 -29.82 17.00 5.48
C THR A 306 -28.89 16.16 4.62
N ASP A 307 -27.63 16.59 4.50
CA ASP A 307 -26.61 15.76 3.87
C ASP A 307 -26.34 14.55 4.77
N ASP A 308 -26.32 13.35 4.20
CA ASP A 308 -26.00 12.13 4.93
C ASP A 308 -24.48 11.93 5.00
N LEU A 309 -23.93 11.83 6.21
CA LEU A 309 -22.51 11.56 6.44
C LEU A 309 -22.05 10.26 5.78
N LEU A 310 -22.90 9.22 5.79
CA LEU A 310 -22.57 7.91 5.20
C LEU A 310 -22.52 7.96 3.67
N GLY A 311 -23.07 9.02 3.06
CA GLY A 311 -23.00 9.28 1.63
C GLY A 311 -21.63 9.82 1.16
N TYR A 312 -20.83 10.39 2.07
CA TYR A 312 -19.53 10.95 1.73
C TYR A 312 -18.50 9.87 1.40
N ALA A 313 -17.63 10.17 0.45
CA ALA A 313 -16.46 9.36 0.12
C ALA A 313 -15.20 10.22 0.25
N PHE A 314 -14.23 9.72 1.01
CA PHE A 314 -12.94 10.37 1.23
C PHE A 314 -11.86 9.64 0.46
N GLU A 315 -10.93 10.40 -0.11
CA GLU A 315 -9.83 9.83 -0.88
C GLU A 315 -8.71 9.36 0.05
N LEU A 316 -8.34 8.09 -0.11
CA LEU A 316 -7.27 7.45 0.63
C LEU A 316 -6.06 7.24 -0.29
N LYS A 317 -4.91 7.79 0.09
CA LYS A 317 -3.63 7.50 -0.53
C LYS A 317 -2.96 6.38 0.25
N LEU A 318 -2.77 5.25 -0.43
CA LEU A 318 -1.98 4.12 0.08
C LEU A 318 -0.54 4.29 -0.37
N GLY A 319 0.37 4.35 0.60
CA GLY A 319 1.80 4.43 0.37
C GLY A 319 2.29 5.75 -0.23
N ASP A 320 3.56 6.06 -0.01
CA ASP A 320 4.28 7.14 -0.65
C ASP A 320 5.71 6.75 -1.00
N ARG A 321 6.00 6.70 -2.31
CA ARG A 321 7.34 6.43 -2.85
C ARG A 321 8.40 7.44 -2.38
N ARG A 322 7.99 8.67 -2.03
CA ARG A 322 8.93 9.70 -1.55
C ARG A 322 9.22 9.59 -0.05
N SER A 323 8.42 8.80 0.67
CA SER A 323 8.62 8.59 2.10
C SER A 323 9.72 7.55 2.31
N MET A 324 10.67 7.84 3.21
CA MET A 324 11.80 6.95 3.47
C MET A 324 11.41 5.67 4.24
N HIS A 325 10.26 5.68 4.89
CA HIS A 325 9.82 4.64 5.82
C HIS A 325 8.58 3.90 5.32
N ASP A 326 8.26 3.99 4.03
CA ASP A 326 7.09 3.33 3.46
C ASP A 326 7.44 2.01 2.79
N GLY A 327 6.93 0.92 3.37
CA GLY A 327 7.11 -0.42 2.84
C GLY A 327 6.17 -0.81 1.70
N LEU A 328 5.21 0.02 1.28
CA LEU A 328 4.25 -0.40 0.25
C LEU A 328 4.85 -0.37 -1.16
N ILE A 329 4.87 -1.52 -1.84
CA ILE A 329 5.33 -1.64 -3.23
C ILE A 329 4.15 -1.62 -4.20
N ALA A 330 3.19 -2.50 -3.95
CA ALA A 330 2.02 -2.64 -4.80
C ALA A 330 0.79 -3.08 -3.99
N TYR A 331 -0.39 -2.84 -4.53
CA TYR A 331 -1.64 -3.34 -3.97
C TYR A 331 -2.63 -3.76 -5.06
N ILE A 332 -3.49 -4.72 -4.71
CA ILE A 332 -4.54 -5.25 -5.56
C ILE A 332 -5.84 -5.24 -4.74
N PRO A 333 -6.89 -4.54 -5.18
CA PRO A 333 -8.19 -4.60 -4.51
C PRO A 333 -8.81 -5.98 -4.65
N GLU A 334 -9.56 -6.40 -3.63
CA GLU A 334 -10.36 -7.62 -3.67
C GLU A 334 -11.35 -7.62 -4.85
N ASP A 335 -11.51 -8.78 -5.49
CA ASP A 335 -12.59 -9.03 -6.44
C ASP A 335 -13.68 -9.89 -5.78
N VAL A 336 -14.73 -9.21 -5.30
CA VAL A 336 -15.86 -9.83 -4.58
C VAL A 336 -16.53 -10.95 -5.38
N LYS A 337 -16.40 -10.98 -6.72
CA LYS A 337 -16.99 -12.04 -7.55
C LYS A 337 -16.19 -13.34 -7.53
N LEU A 338 -14.88 -13.25 -7.30
CA LEU A 338 -13.98 -14.42 -7.30
C LEU A 338 -13.83 -15.03 -5.90
N ALA A 339 -14.04 -14.24 -4.85
CA ALA A 339 -13.79 -14.61 -3.45
C ALA A 339 -14.69 -15.73 -2.87
N THR A 340 -15.71 -16.21 -3.59
CA THR A 340 -16.69 -17.17 -3.04
C THR A 340 -16.17 -18.61 -3.00
N GLU A 341 -15.36 -19.05 -3.96
CA GLU A 341 -14.83 -20.43 -4.04
C GLU A 341 -13.40 -20.52 -4.63
N GLY A 342 -12.73 -19.39 -4.90
CA GLY A 342 -11.45 -19.35 -5.61
C GLY A 342 -10.47 -18.30 -5.06
N PRO A 343 -9.56 -17.77 -5.91
CA PRO A 343 -8.68 -16.68 -5.50
C PRO A 343 -9.51 -15.43 -5.17
N SER A 344 -9.13 -14.72 -4.12
CA SER A 344 -9.75 -13.47 -3.67
C SER A 344 -9.38 -12.29 -4.58
N PHE A 345 -8.29 -12.40 -5.35
CA PHE A 345 -7.74 -11.33 -6.18
C PHE A 345 -7.55 -11.81 -7.63
N SER A 346 -7.98 -11.00 -8.61
CA SER A 346 -7.85 -11.33 -10.04
C SER A 346 -6.45 -11.08 -10.61
N PHE A 347 -5.60 -10.31 -9.92
CA PHE A 347 -4.26 -9.87 -10.37
C PHE A 347 -4.21 -9.25 -11.78
N ASP A 348 -5.36 -8.86 -12.35
CA ASP A 348 -5.43 -8.21 -13.65
C ASP A 348 -4.80 -6.81 -13.59
N ARG A 349 -5.03 -6.09 -12.50
CA ARG A 349 -4.53 -4.74 -12.28
C ARG A 349 -3.77 -4.68 -10.98
N VAL A 350 -2.46 -4.48 -11.09
CA VAL A 350 -1.57 -4.28 -9.94
C VAL A 350 -1.28 -2.80 -9.83
N TYR A 351 -1.72 -2.17 -8.76
CA TYR A 351 -1.52 -0.74 -8.54
C TYR A 351 -0.21 -0.50 -7.81
N THR A 352 0.64 0.36 -8.36
CA THR A 352 1.96 0.65 -7.79
C THR A 352 2.40 2.09 -8.06
N ARG A 353 3.40 2.56 -7.32
CA ARG A 353 4.11 3.83 -7.60
C ARG A 353 5.44 3.61 -8.32
N TYR A 354 5.84 2.35 -8.54
CA TYR A 354 7.12 1.93 -9.09
C TYR A 354 6.93 1.31 -10.48
N GLY A 355 7.94 1.35 -11.35
CA GLY A 355 7.96 0.67 -12.65
C GLY A 355 7.15 1.35 -13.75
N ILE A 356 6.51 2.49 -13.49
CA ILE A 356 5.55 3.14 -14.43
C ILE A 356 6.19 4.28 -15.22
N ASP A 357 7.23 4.92 -14.69
CA ASP A 357 7.85 6.12 -15.28
C ASP A 357 9.08 5.80 -16.14
N THR A 358 9.35 4.53 -16.40
CA THR A 358 10.39 4.16 -17.35
C THR A 358 9.88 4.50 -18.75
N LYS A 359 10.39 5.61 -19.31
CA LYS A 359 10.61 5.66 -20.77
C LYS A 359 11.10 4.26 -21.15
N PRO A 360 10.41 3.54 -22.06
CA PRO A 360 10.66 2.13 -22.24
C PRO A 360 12.17 1.93 -22.40
N ARG A 361 12.79 1.15 -21.50
CA ARG A 361 14.22 0.79 -21.55
C ARG A 361 14.58 0.09 -22.90
N LYS A 362 13.58 -0.11 -23.77
CA LYS A 362 13.62 -0.61 -25.15
C LYS A 362 13.60 0.48 -26.25
N ALA A 363 14.37 1.56 -26.11
CA ALA A 363 14.96 2.22 -27.29
C ALA A 363 16.33 1.62 -27.68
N ARG A 364 16.86 0.65 -26.91
CA ARG A 364 18.21 0.09 -27.13
C ARG A 364 18.29 -1.41 -27.43
N ARG A 365 17.18 -2.17 -27.39
CA ARG A 365 17.18 -3.62 -27.74
C ARG A 365 16.03 -4.10 -28.63
N ALA A 366 15.01 -3.29 -28.91
CA ALA A 366 13.87 -3.68 -29.76
C ALA A 366 14.09 -3.35 -31.25
N ARG A 367 15.24 -3.69 -31.82
CA ARG A 367 15.49 -3.55 -33.26
C ARG A 367 15.79 -4.86 -34.00
N GLU A 368 15.65 -6.01 -33.34
CA GLU A 368 15.95 -7.31 -33.98
C GLU A 368 14.79 -8.31 -34.04
N ASP A 369 13.70 -8.15 -33.28
CA ASP A 369 12.56 -9.07 -33.40
C ASP A 369 11.37 -8.38 -34.08
N GLY A 370 11.12 -8.78 -35.33
CA GLY A 370 10.07 -8.28 -36.20
C GLY A 370 8.69 -8.82 -35.86
N ASP A 371 8.14 -8.43 -34.70
CA ASP A 371 6.71 -8.59 -34.43
C ASP A 371 5.95 -7.31 -34.82
N ALA A 372 5.02 -7.47 -35.76
CA ALA A 372 4.09 -6.44 -36.20
C ALA A 372 3.22 -5.94 -35.02
N PRO A 373 2.73 -4.69 -35.05
CA PRO A 373 1.90 -4.14 -33.98
C PRO A 373 0.48 -4.72 -34.06
N GLY A 374 0.31 -5.95 -33.59
CA GLY A 374 -0.98 -6.53 -33.25
C GLY A 374 -1.48 -5.92 -31.94
N SER A 375 -2.65 -5.31 -31.98
CA SER A 375 -3.37 -4.75 -30.84
C SER A 375 -3.50 -5.75 -29.69
N ILE A 376 -2.70 -5.56 -28.63
CA ILE A 376 -2.82 -6.27 -27.35
C ILE A 376 -4.10 -5.75 -26.66
N PRO A 377 -5.02 -6.62 -26.19
CA PRO A 377 -6.13 -6.15 -25.37
C PRO A 377 -5.58 -5.51 -24.07
N SER A 378 -5.82 -4.21 -23.90
CA SER A 378 -5.29 -3.35 -22.83
C SER A 378 -5.94 -3.56 -21.45
N SER A 379 -6.34 -4.78 -21.06
CA SER A 379 -7.10 -4.97 -19.80
C SER A 379 -6.23 -5.22 -18.57
N SER A 380 -5.07 -5.87 -18.71
CA SER A 380 -4.35 -6.45 -17.56
C SER A 380 -2.88 -6.04 -17.50
N GLN A 381 -2.54 -5.09 -16.62
CA GLN A 381 -1.23 -4.42 -16.55
C GLN A 381 -0.90 -3.96 -15.12
N VAL A 382 0.39 -3.73 -14.87
CA VAL A 382 0.87 -2.91 -13.75
C VAL A 382 0.51 -1.44 -14.04
N VAL A 383 -0.23 -0.80 -13.13
CA VAL A 383 -0.84 0.51 -13.33
C VAL A 383 -0.48 1.50 -12.22
N PRO A 384 -0.49 2.81 -12.51
CA PRO A 384 -0.27 3.83 -11.48
C PRO A 384 -1.28 3.75 -10.34
N ALA A 385 -0.75 3.80 -9.12
CA ALA A 385 -1.51 3.84 -7.88
C ALA A 385 -2.48 5.02 -7.88
N LYS A 386 -3.71 4.72 -7.46
CA LYS A 386 -4.83 5.65 -7.42
C LYS A 386 -5.24 5.92 -5.98
N MET A 387 -5.79 7.10 -5.75
CA MET A 387 -6.51 7.35 -4.51
C MET A 387 -7.79 6.51 -4.49
N LEU A 388 -8.08 5.90 -3.35
CA LEU A 388 -9.20 4.99 -3.19
C LEU A 388 -10.32 5.67 -2.40
N PRO A 389 -11.58 5.62 -2.87
CA PRO A 389 -12.68 6.21 -2.13
C PRO A 389 -13.10 5.31 -0.95
N PHE A 390 -13.10 5.89 0.25
CA PHE A 390 -13.57 5.26 1.48
C PHE A 390 -14.79 5.97 2.04
N LYS A 391 -15.78 5.19 2.46
CA LYS A 391 -17.00 5.71 3.09
C LYS A 391 -16.95 5.48 4.60
N PRO A 392 -17.36 6.45 5.42
CA PRO A 392 -17.52 6.21 6.83
C PRO A 392 -18.66 5.20 7.06
N TYR A 393 -18.54 4.39 8.10
CA TYR A 393 -19.59 3.48 8.53
C TYR A 393 -19.82 3.59 10.04
N TRP A 394 -21.02 3.20 10.45
CA TRP A 394 -21.39 3.01 11.83
C TRP A 394 -22.22 1.72 11.92
N ILE A 395 -22.01 0.95 12.98
CA ILE A 395 -22.78 -0.24 13.31
C ILE A 395 -23.43 0.03 14.66
N ASP A 396 -24.74 -0.18 14.77
CA ASP A 396 -25.46 0.01 16.02
C ASP A 396 -25.14 -1.13 16.98
N PRO A 397 -24.45 -0.89 18.11
CA PRO A 397 -24.14 -1.95 19.06
C PRO A 397 -25.40 -2.54 19.73
N THR A 398 -26.53 -1.82 19.73
CA THR A 398 -27.77 -2.24 20.37
C THR A 398 -28.55 -3.27 19.54
N GLU A 399 -28.26 -3.41 18.25
CA GLU A 399 -28.82 -4.44 17.37
C GLU A 399 -28.24 -5.85 17.67
N TYR A 400 -27.12 -5.90 18.40
CA TYR A 400 -26.40 -7.14 18.69
C TYR A 400 -26.58 -7.55 20.14
N ARG A 401 -26.67 -8.86 20.37
CA ARG A 401 -26.80 -9.40 21.71
C ARG A 401 -25.42 -9.57 22.36
N ILE A 402 -25.36 -9.29 23.66
CA ILE A 402 -24.13 -9.37 24.46
C ILE A 402 -23.57 -10.81 24.53
N ASP A 403 -24.44 -11.82 24.41
CA ASP A 403 -24.07 -13.25 24.42
C ASP A 403 -23.50 -13.75 23.08
N GLN A 404 -23.49 -12.93 22.03
CA GLN A 404 -23.01 -13.28 20.69
C GLN A 404 -22.05 -12.21 20.13
N PRO A 405 -20.89 -11.97 20.78
CA PRO A 405 -19.93 -10.93 20.36
C PRO A 405 -19.38 -11.16 18.94
N ASP A 406 -19.30 -12.42 18.51
CA ASP A 406 -18.77 -12.80 17.19
C ASP A 406 -19.62 -12.20 16.04
N GLN A 407 -20.93 -12.01 16.25
CA GLN A 407 -21.79 -11.39 15.23
C GLN A 407 -21.48 -9.91 15.04
N PHE A 408 -21.15 -9.21 16.13
CA PHE A 408 -20.76 -7.81 16.09
C PHE A 408 -19.38 -7.66 15.42
N MET A 409 -18.42 -8.52 15.77
CA MET A 409 -17.10 -8.55 15.12
C MET A 409 -17.21 -8.85 13.61
N ALA A 410 -17.97 -9.88 13.23
CA ALA A 410 -18.21 -10.21 11.83
C ALA A 410 -18.93 -9.08 11.07
N ALA A 411 -19.74 -8.25 11.74
CA ALA A 411 -20.34 -7.07 11.12
C ALA A 411 -19.30 -5.99 10.81
N HIS A 412 -18.33 -5.77 11.71
CA HIS A 412 -17.19 -4.88 11.48
C HIS A 412 -16.29 -5.37 10.37
N GLU A 413 -15.99 -6.67 10.33
CA GLU A 413 -15.11 -7.27 9.32
C GLU A 413 -15.69 -7.15 7.91
N ARG A 414 -17.01 -7.26 7.76
CA ARG A 414 -17.71 -7.00 6.48
C ARG A 414 -17.62 -5.55 6.00
N LYS A 415 -17.19 -4.59 6.84
CA LYS A 415 -16.97 -3.19 6.46
C LYS A 415 -15.52 -2.90 6.06
N LEU A 416 -14.62 -3.87 6.20
CA LEU A 416 -13.24 -3.75 5.74
C LEU A 416 -13.21 -3.76 4.21
N GLN A 417 -12.53 -2.79 3.63
CA GLN A 417 -12.08 -2.89 2.24
C GLN A 417 -10.75 -3.64 2.23
N VAL A 418 -10.74 -4.81 1.59
CA VAL A 418 -9.60 -5.72 1.61
C VAL A 418 -8.74 -5.54 0.35
N PHE A 419 -7.42 -5.60 0.56
CA PHE A 419 -6.41 -5.54 -0.49
C PHE A 419 -5.33 -6.58 -0.23
N ALA A 420 -4.87 -7.22 -1.30
CA ALA A 420 -3.54 -7.83 -1.31
C ALA A 420 -2.50 -6.71 -1.45
N ALA A 421 -1.37 -6.85 -0.77
CA ALA A 421 -0.27 -5.92 -0.87
C ALA A 421 1.06 -6.66 -0.97
N LEU A 422 1.92 -6.18 -1.88
CA LEU A 422 3.34 -6.49 -1.88
C LEU A 422 4.03 -5.43 -1.04
N VAL A 423 4.69 -5.84 0.03
CA VAL A 423 5.30 -4.94 1.01
C VAL A 423 6.74 -5.34 1.32
N ASP A 424 7.56 -4.36 1.67
CA ASP A 424 8.78 -4.60 2.43
C ASP A 424 8.37 -4.95 3.88
N PRO A 425 8.61 -6.18 4.35
CA PRO A 425 8.23 -6.62 5.69
C PRO A 425 8.94 -5.84 6.81
N PHE A 426 10.06 -5.18 6.52
CA PHE A 426 10.84 -4.45 7.52
C PHE A 426 10.41 -3.00 7.70
N GLN A 427 9.52 -2.50 6.85
CA GLN A 427 9.01 -1.14 6.91
C GLN A 427 7.50 -1.11 7.15
N SER A 428 7.04 -0.04 7.78
CA SER A 428 5.61 0.17 7.98
C SER A 428 4.94 0.61 6.68
N VAL A 429 3.74 0.11 6.43
CA VAL A 429 2.88 0.64 5.37
C VAL A 429 2.16 1.86 5.91
N HIS A 430 2.28 2.99 5.21
CA HIS A 430 1.62 4.23 5.59
C HIS A 430 0.36 4.49 4.76
N VAL A 431 -0.64 5.07 5.42
CA VAL A 431 -1.91 5.44 4.79
C VAL A 431 -2.30 6.87 5.15
N PHE A 432 -2.67 7.64 4.13
CA PHE A 432 -2.96 9.07 4.24
C PHE A 432 -4.36 9.36 3.72
N SER A 433 -5.20 10.01 4.52
CA SER A 433 -6.58 10.38 4.16
C SER A 433 -6.80 11.90 4.06
N GLY A 434 -5.85 12.70 4.55
CA GLY A 434 -5.97 14.17 4.64
C GLY A 434 -6.97 14.67 5.69
N ILE A 435 -7.78 13.77 6.27
CA ILE A 435 -8.80 14.07 7.29
C ILE A 435 -8.42 13.57 8.68
N LEU A 436 -7.57 12.54 8.75
CA LEU A 436 -7.10 11.90 9.97
C LEU A 436 -5.57 11.79 9.95
N PRO A 437 -4.93 11.65 11.13
CA PRO A 437 -3.51 11.35 11.22
C PRO A 437 -3.14 10.10 10.41
N THR A 438 -1.89 10.05 9.94
CA THR A 438 -1.37 8.91 9.19
C THR A 438 -1.43 7.64 10.04
N THR A 439 -2.08 6.61 9.51
CA THR A 439 -2.14 5.28 10.14
C THR A 439 -1.08 4.38 9.52
N THR A 440 -0.43 3.59 10.36
CA THR A 440 0.64 2.66 9.96
C THR A 440 0.27 1.22 10.25
N LEU A 441 0.65 0.31 9.37
CA LEU A 441 0.51 -1.13 9.56
C LEU A 441 1.88 -1.80 9.39
N THR A 442 2.35 -2.54 10.39
CA THR A 442 3.68 -3.15 10.42
C THR A 442 3.57 -4.65 10.60
N VAL A 443 4.32 -5.43 9.81
CA VAL A 443 4.36 -6.88 9.92
C VAL A 443 4.99 -7.29 11.27
N PRO A 444 4.39 -8.21 12.04
CA PRO A 444 4.94 -8.67 13.30
C PRO A 444 6.32 -9.34 13.12
N PRO A 445 7.34 -9.01 13.94
CA PRO A 445 8.67 -9.61 13.81
C PRO A 445 8.70 -11.14 13.95
N ALA A 446 7.81 -11.72 14.76
CA ALA A 446 7.72 -13.17 14.96
C ALA A 446 7.40 -13.91 13.65
N ALA A 447 6.47 -13.36 12.85
CA ALA A 447 6.10 -13.92 11.55
C ALA A 447 7.28 -13.91 10.54
N LEU A 448 8.22 -12.96 10.69
CA LEU A 448 9.41 -12.91 9.87
C LEU A 448 10.41 -14.01 10.27
N GLN A 449 10.68 -14.15 11.56
CA GLN A 449 11.72 -15.06 12.05
C GLN A 449 11.46 -16.51 11.66
N ASP A 450 10.21 -16.98 11.78
CA ASP A 450 9.83 -18.35 11.49
C ASP A 450 10.02 -18.70 10.01
N ALA A 451 9.57 -17.82 9.11
CA ALA A 451 9.73 -18.01 7.67
C ALA A 451 11.20 -17.89 7.24
N LEU A 452 11.93 -16.90 7.75
CA LEU A 452 13.34 -16.66 7.39
C LEU A 452 14.26 -17.80 7.80
N LYS A 453 13.97 -18.50 8.90
CA LYS A 453 14.70 -19.70 9.33
C LYS A 453 14.53 -20.86 8.35
N GLN A 454 13.34 -20.99 7.74
CA GLN A 454 13.03 -22.09 6.83
C GLN A 454 13.46 -21.79 5.38
N MET A 455 13.59 -20.51 5.01
CA MET A 455 14.04 -20.11 3.68
C MET A 455 15.48 -20.56 3.41
N GLY A 456 15.61 -21.63 2.63
CA GLY A 456 16.90 -22.08 2.09
C GLY A 456 17.39 -21.15 0.98
N THR A 457 18.70 -20.89 0.96
CA THR A 457 19.34 -20.16 -0.14
C THR A 457 19.56 -21.11 -1.31
N LEU A 458 18.93 -20.82 -2.44
CA LEU A 458 19.00 -21.60 -3.68
C LEU A 458 19.49 -20.70 -4.81
N LEU A 459 20.64 -21.06 -5.37
CA LEU A 459 21.27 -20.36 -6.49
C LEU A 459 21.25 -21.26 -7.71
N ARG A 460 20.72 -20.79 -8.83
CA ARG A 460 20.86 -21.51 -10.08
C ARG A 460 22.28 -21.35 -10.59
N VAL A 461 22.88 -22.44 -11.08
CA VAL A 461 24.23 -22.44 -11.62
C VAL A 461 24.29 -23.29 -12.87
N GLY A 462 24.88 -22.73 -13.93
CA GLY A 462 25.14 -23.44 -15.17
C GLY A 462 25.27 -22.50 -16.37
N PRO A 463 25.70 -23.02 -17.53
CA PRO A 463 26.18 -24.39 -17.75
C PRO A 463 27.59 -24.61 -17.19
N LEU A 464 27.80 -25.70 -16.43
CA LEU A 464 29.12 -26.13 -15.94
C LEU A 464 29.56 -27.39 -16.67
N LEU A 465 30.84 -27.48 -17.02
CA LEU A 465 31.45 -28.69 -17.58
C LEU A 465 32.04 -29.54 -16.46
N ILE A 466 31.56 -30.77 -16.32
CA ILE A 466 32.11 -31.75 -15.38
C ILE A 466 32.81 -32.89 -16.15
N PRO A 467 33.92 -33.44 -15.61
CA PRO A 467 34.54 -34.64 -16.16
C PRO A 467 33.66 -35.87 -15.89
N GLY A 468 33.36 -36.64 -16.95
CA GLY A 468 32.56 -37.86 -16.86
C GLY A 468 31.04 -37.65 -16.93
N ASP A 469 30.30 -38.73 -16.72
CA ASP A 469 28.83 -38.73 -16.67
C ASP A 469 28.33 -38.58 -15.24
N LEU A 470 27.07 -38.15 -15.09
CA LEU A 470 26.39 -38.11 -13.81
C LEU A 470 26.35 -39.52 -13.17
N PRO A 471 26.66 -39.66 -11.87
CA PRO A 471 26.63 -40.94 -11.18
C PRO A 471 25.25 -41.63 -11.33
N ALA A 472 25.27 -42.92 -11.69
CA ALA A 472 24.06 -43.71 -11.92
C ALA A 472 23.16 -43.81 -10.66
N PRO A 473 21.85 -44.06 -10.80
CA PRO A 473 20.98 -44.19 -9.64
C PRO A 473 21.28 -45.39 -8.75
N PRO A 474 21.22 -45.25 -7.40
CA PRO A 474 21.02 -46.42 -6.56
C PRO A 474 19.64 -47.02 -6.90
N ALA A 475 19.53 -48.36 -6.88
CA ALA A 475 18.27 -49.05 -7.14
C ALA A 475 17.16 -48.51 -6.21
N ALA A 476 16.05 -48.08 -6.80
CA ALA A 476 15.05 -47.20 -6.18
C ALA A 476 14.40 -47.76 -4.90
N SER A 477 14.24 -46.91 -3.89
CA SER A 477 13.09 -46.94 -2.97
C SER A 477 12.08 -45.89 -3.46
N ALA A 478 10.82 -46.30 -3.60
CA ALA A 478 9.82 -45.65 -4.43
C ALA A 478 9.09 -44.42 -3.81
N ASP A 479 9.59 -43.84 -2.71
CA ASP A 479 8.81 -42.87 -1.92
C ASP A 479 9.51 -41.52 -1.63
N SER A 480 10.48 -41.10 -2.46
CA SER A 480 11.10 -39.77 -2.30
C SER A 480 11.29 -39.04 -3.63
N THR A 481 10.80 -37.80 -3.70
CA THR A 481 10.98 -36.86 -4.83
C THR A 481 12.42 -36.33 -4.95
N VAL A 482 13.22 -36.47 -3.88
CA VAL A 482 14.66 -36.19 -3.87
C VAL A 482 15.43 -37.40 -3.35
N VAL A 483 16.23 -38.03 -4.20
CA VAL A 483 17.12 -39.11 -3.78
C VAL A 483 18.48 -38.50 -3.45
N SER A 484 18.80 -38.42 -2.16
CA SER A 484 20.15 -38.05 -1.70
C SER A 484 21.13 -39.13 -2.15
N SER A 485 22.03 -38.76 -3.07
CA SER A 485 23.08 -39.65 -3.54
C SER A 485 24.30 -39.53 -2.64
N ALA A 486 24.96 -40.64 -2.31
CA ALA A 486 26.29 -40.63 -1.70
C ALA A 486 27.39 -40.16 -2.69
N ALA A 487 27.02 -39.91 -3.95
CA ALA A 487 27.95 -39.48 -4.98
C ALA A 487 28.25 -37.98 -4.89
N VAL A 488 29.44 -37.61 -5.35
CA VAL A 488 30.02 -36.28 -5.17
C VAL A 488 30.33 -35.66 -6.53
N LEU A 489 30.03 -34.37 -6.71
CA LEU A 489 30.28 -33.64 -7.95
C LEU A 489 31.49 -32.69 -7.82
N PRO A 490 32.36 -32.62 -8.85
CA PRO A 490 33.55 -31.76 -8.84
C PRO A 490 33.17 -30.32 -9.20
N ILE A 491 32.44 -29.64 -8.32
CA ILE A 491 31.99 -28.25 -8.48
C ILE A 491 32.54 -27.44 -7.30
N ASP A 492 33.19 -26.32 -7.60
CA ASP A 492 33.67 -25.42 -6.57
C ASP A 492 32.49 -24.76 -5.83
N ALA A 493 32.42 -24.99 -4.53
CA ALA A 493 31.48 -24.33 -3.65
C ALA A 493 31.99 -22.93 -3.26
N PRO A 494 31.09 -21.96 -2.99
CA PRO A 494 31.45 -20.71 -2.32
C PRO A 494 32.19 -20.98 -1.01
N ALA A 495 33.13 -20.09 -0.64
CA ALA A 495 34.05 -20.31 0.48
C ALA A 495 33.36 -20.33 1.86
N GLU A 496 32.18 -19.72 1.98
CA GLU A 496 31.39 -19.68 3.21
C GLU A 496 30.15 -20.59 3.09
N GLY A 497 29.93 -21.45 4.09
CA GLY A 497 28.77 -22.33 4.17
C GLY A 497 28.98 -23.74 3.63
N SER A 498 28.08 -24.66 4.02
CA SER A 498 28.02 -26.03 3.50
C SER A 498 27.06 -26.07 2.32
N TRP A 499 27.55 -26.44 1.14
CA TRP A 499 26.75 -26.40 -0.10
C TRP A 499 26.53 -27.80 -0.67
N SER A 500 25.34 -28.02 -1.23
CA SER A 500 24.97 -29.21 -1.97
C SER A 500 24.44 -28.86 -3.36
N TRP A 501 24.60 -29.78 -4.31
CA TRP A 501 24.13 -29.62 -5.69
C TRP A 501 22.84 -30.39 -5.92
N ILE A 502 21.82 -29.71 -6.46
CA ILE A 502 20.58 -30.33 -6.89
C ILE A 502 20.55 -30.36 -8.43
N GLN A 503 20.63 -31.56 -8.99
CA GLN A 503 20.52 -31.80 -10.41
C GLN A 503 19.07 -32.15 -10.78
N PRO A 504 18.37 -31.29 -11.53
CA PRO A 504 17.09 -31.68 -12.14
C PRO A 504 17.32 -32.74 -13.23
N LEU A 505 16.51 -33.80 -13.21
CA LEU A 505 16.52 -34.85 -14.25
C LEU A 505 15.47 -34.55 -15.33
N LYS A 506 15.64 -35.12 -16.53
CA LYS A 506 14.69 -34.96 -17.63
C LYS A 506 13.43 -35.81 -17.42
N LEU A 507 12.31 -35.22 -17.84
CA LEU A 507 10.88 -35.56 -17.79
C LEU A 507 10.40 -37.04 -17.70
N GLU A 508 11.21 -38.06 -17.99
CA GLU A 508 10.78 -39.46 -17.87
C GLU A 508 11.01 -40.01 -16.46
N ASP A 509 12.02 -39.48 -15.74
CA ASP A 509 12.24 -39.71 -14.31
C ASP A 509 11.84 -38.43 -13.56
N SER A 510 10.60 -38.36 -13.09
CA SER A 510 10.09 -37.23 -12.30
C SER A 510 10.78 -37.19 -10.93
N GLY A 511 11.94 -36.52 -10.86
CA GLY A 511 12.67 -36.31 -9.62
C GLY A 511 13.95 -35.50 -9.81
N SER A 512 14.49 -35.03 -8.70
CA SER A 512 15.77 -34.32 -8.68
C SER A 512 16.75 -35.05 -7.78
N ARG A 513 18.04 -34.94 -8.08
CA ARG A 513 19.10 -35.63 -7.34
C ARG A 513 19.96 -34.64 -6.59
N GLN A 514 20.16 -34.90 -5.31
CA GLN A 514 21.06 -34.12 -4.49
C GLN A 514 22.42 -34.83 -4.40
N PHE A 515 23.49 -34.07 -4.65
CA PHE A 515 24.88 -34.52 -4.61
C PHE A 515 25.68 -33.63 -3.65
N SER A 516 26.63 -34.22 -2.94
CA SER A 516 27.63 -33.43 -2.20
C SER A 516 28.65 -32.83 -3.17
N LEU A 517 29.38 -31.80 -2.73
CA LEU A 517 30.37 -31.11 -3.55
C LEU A 517 31.79 -31.48 -3.17
N THR A 518 32.69 -31.53 -4.16
CA THR A 518 34.15 -31.57 -3.97
C THR A 518 34.77 -30.50 -4.87
N PRO A 519 35.79 -29.76 -4.39
CA PRO A 519 36.49 -28.77 -5.20
C PRO A 519 36.97 -29.36 -6.52
N ALA A 520 36.73 -28.61 -7.60
CA ALA A 520 37.20 -29.00 -8.92
C ALA A 520 38.73 -28.97 -8.96
N SER A 521 39.33 -29.86 -9.75
CA SER A 521 40.78 -29.83 -9.95
C SER A 521 41.17 -28.52 -10.65
N LYS A 522 42.05 -27.74 -10.01
CA LYS A 522 42.58 -26.48 -10.57
C LYS A 522 43.72 -26.69 -11.59
N LEU A 523 44.05 -27.95 -11.87
CA LEU A 523 45.04 -28.29 -12.89
C LEU A 523 44.41 -28.05 -14.26
N PHE A 524 45.07 -27.24 -15.09
CA PHE A 524 44.68 -27.02 -16.49
C PHE A 524 45.03 -28.25 -17.33
N ALA A 525 44.34 -29.35 -17.08
CA ALA A 525 44.38 -30.56 -17.87
C ALA A 525 42.97 -30.75 -18.43
N VAL A 526 42.83 -30.67 -19.76
CA VAL A 526 41.58 -31.09 -20.42
C VAL A 526 41.50 -32.60 -20.20
N PRO A 527 40.56 -33.11 -19.39
CA PRO A 527 40.50 -34.53 -19.09
C PRO A 527 40.16 -35.30 -20.37
N ASP A 528 40.93 -36.33 -20.69
CA ASP A 528 40.60 -37.25 -21.78
C ASP A 528 39.34 -38.07 -21.39
N GLY A 529 38.20 -37.81 -22.04
CA GLY A 529 36.95 -38.53 -21.78
C GLY A 529 35.68 -37.74 -22.15
N PRO A 530 34.49 -38.37 -22.09
CA PRO A 530 33.23 -37.67 -22.26
C PRO A 530 33.08 -36.60 -21.15
N GLN A 531 32.67 -35.40 -21.55
CA GLN A 531 32.36 -34.31 -20.64
C GLN A 531 30.85 -34.07 -20.67
N THR A 532 30.27 -33.92 -19.49
CA THR A 532 28.85 -33.62 -19.35
C THR A 532 28.67 -32.16 -19.00
N VAL A 533 27.78 -31.48 -19.72
CA VAL A 533 27.29 -30.16 -19.31
C VAL A 533 26.19 -30.36 -18.30
N VAL A 534 26.37 -29.80 -17.10
CA VAL A 534 25.37 -29.82 -16.04
C VAL A 534 24.85 -28.41 -15.76
N GLU A 535 23.56 -28.35 -15.48
CA GLU A 535 22.85 -27.15 -15.05
C GLU A 535 21.90 -27.56 -13.93
N GLY A 536 21.94 -26.84 -12.82
CA GLY A 536 21.23 -27.21 -11.59
C GLY A 536 21.22 -26.09 -10.57
N TYR A 537 21.01 -26.46 -9.31
CA TYR A 537 20.91 -25.52 -8.20
C TYR A 537 21.97 -25.82 -7.14
N LEU A 538 22.68 -24.80 -6.68
CA LEU A 538 23.41 -24.83 -5.43
C LEU A 538 22.43 -24.51 -4.30
N LYS A 539 22.31 -25.44 -3.35
CA LYS A 539 21.57 -25.26 -2.11
C LYS A 539 22.56 -25.05 -0.97
N LEU A 540 22.37 -23.97 -0.21
CA LEU A 540 23.08 -23.80 1.06
C LEU A 540 22.37 -24.65 2.12
N ASP A 541 23.12 -25.57 2.73
CA ASP A 541 22.64 -26.38 3.83
C ASP A 541 22.64 -25.52 5.10
N THR A 542 21.49 -25.38 5.73
CA THR A 542 21.35 -24.69 7.01
C THR A 542 22.17 -25.44 8.05
N VAL A 543 23.18 -24.78 8.62
CA VAL A 543 23.86 -25.29 9.81
C VAL A 543 22.87 -25.12 10.96
N ASP A 544 22.37 -26.23 11.51
CA ASP A 544 21.64 -26.21 12.76
C ASP A 544 22.55 -25.58 13.81
N VAL A 545 22.33 -24.30 14.09
CA VAL A 545 22.88 -23.67 15.29
C VAL A 545 22.04 -24.23 16.43
N PRO A 546 22.61 -25.05 17.33
CA PRO A 546 21.84 -25.56 18.46
C PRO A 546 21.33 -24.35 19.26
N ASP A 547 20.01 -24.33 19.51
CA ASP A 547 19.34 -23.30 20.31
C ASP A 547 20.15 -23.01 21.58
N GLN A 548 20.60 -21.77 21.75
CA GLN A 548 21.16 -21.25 23.00
C GLN A 548 20.09 -20.53 23.81
#